data_AF-A0A840QLZ5-F1
#
_entry.id   AF-A0A840QLZ5-F1
#
_cell.length_a   1.000
_cell.length_b   1.000
_cell.length_c   1.000
_cell.angle_alpha   90.00
_cell.angle_beta   90.00
_cell.angle_gamma   90.00
#
_symmetry.space_group_name_H-M   'P 1'
#
loop_
_entity.id
_entity.type
_entity.pdbx_description
1 polymer ?
#
loop_
_entity_poly.entity_id
_entity_poly.type
_entity_poly.pdbx_seq_one_letter_code
_entity_poly.pdbx_strand_id
1 'polypeptide(L)'
;MYKVEPNLKEMLNLPVRTTEDLRARYDNLRDELQFARSAFEFEKASEVKLEMVYIIEELKNRKHLAQGDDETSASNMKTGTAESS
;
A
#
# COMPACT_ATOMS: atom_id res chain seq x y z
N MET A 1 19.06 1.29 14.36
CA MET A 1 18.06 1.27 13.27
C MET A 1 17.51 -0.14 13.18
N TYR A 2 16.29 -0.36 13.68
CA TYR A 2 15.61 -1.64 13.44
C TYR A 2 15.36 -1.72 11.92
N LYS A 3 16.03 -2.66 11.27
CA LYS A 3 15.72 -3.02 9.89
C LYS A 3 14.31 -3.61 9.95
N VAL A 4 13.34 -2.87 9.42
CA VAL A 4 11.97 -3.36 9.26
C VAL A 4 12.08 -4.59 8.36
N GLU A 5 11.82 -5.75 8.95
CA GLU A 5 11.97 -7.06 8.32
C GLU A 5 11.03 -7.23 7.11
N PRO A 6 11.40 -8.13 6.18
CA PRO A 6 11.04 -8.04 4.77
C PRO A 6 9.55 -8.31 4.51
N ASN A 7 8.96 -7.44 3.69
CA ASN A 7 7.72 -7.65 2.92
C ASN A 7 6.60 -8.46 3.63
N LEU A 8 6.02 -7.91 4.71
CA LEU A 8 4.79 -8.45 5.30
C LEU A 8 3.65 -8.63 4.26
N LYS A 9 3.66 -7.81 3.18
CA LYS A 9 2.77 -7.95 2.01
C LYS A 9 2.93 -9.30 1.29
N GLU A 10 4.16 -9.80 1.17
CA GLU A 10 4.45 -11.12 0.59
C GLU A 10 4.03 -12.23 1.57
N MET A 11 4.26 -12.07 2.88
CA MET A 11 3.79 -13.02 3.88
C MET A 11 2.26 -13.15 3.91
N LEU A 12 1.54 -12.05 3.63
CA LEU A 12 0.08 -12.01 3.51
C LEU A 12 -0.42 -12.39 2.10
N ASN A 13 0.48 -12.68 1.15
CA ASN A 13 0.19 -12.96 -0.26
C ASN A 13 -0.74 -11.91 -0.92
N LEU A 14 -0.69 -10.65 -0.47
CA LEU A 14 -1.61 -9.59 -0.95
C LEU A 14 -1.45 -9.30 -2.45
N PRO A 15 -0.23 -9.27 -3.04
CA PRO A 15 -0.06 -8.97 -4.47
C PRO A 15 -0.73 -9.99 -5.39
N VAL A 16 -0.89 -11.24 -4.93
CA VAL A 16 -1.47 -12.35 -5.72
C VAL A 16 -3.00 -12.34 -5.67
N ARG A 17 -3.60 -11.73 -4.65
CA ARG A 17 -5.06 -11.66 -4.48
C ARG A 17 -5.69 -10.67 -5.46
N THR A 18 -6.91 -10.93 -5.90
CA THR A 18 -7.67 -9.98 -6.73
C THR A 18 -8.08 -8.75 -5.92
N THR A 19 -8.48 -7.67 -6.60
CA THR A 19 -8.95 -6.45 -5.93
C THR A 19 -10.22 -6.73 -5.12
N GLU A 20 -11.09 -7.59 -5.64
CA GLU A 20 -12.32 -8.07 -5.00
C GLU A 20 -11.99 -8.85 -3.73
N ASP A 21 -11.03 -9.77 -3.79
CA ASP A 21 -10.59 -10.56 -2.62
C ASP A 21 -10.02 -9.68 -1.50
N LEU A 22 -9.25 -8.65 -1.88
CA LEU A 22 -8.68 -7.70 -0.92
C LEU A 22 -9.77 -6.88 -0.23
N ARG A 23 -10.81 -6.46 -0.97
CA ARG A 23 -11.97 -5.76 -0.38
C ARG A 23 -12.76 -6.67 0.54
N ALA A 24 -13.05 -7.90 0.11
CA ALA A 24 -13.75 -8.88 0.94
C ALA A 24 -12.99 -9.20 2.23
N ARG A 25 -11.66 -9.35 2.16
CA ARG A 25 -10.82 -9.55 3.35
C ARG A 25 -10.86 -8.33 4.27
N TYR A 26 -10.81 -7.12 3.73
CA TYR A 26 -10.91 -5.89 4.52
C TYR A 26 -12.22 -5.80 5.29
N ASP A 27 -13.34 -6.15 4.65
CA ASP A 27 -14.65 -6.14 5.31
C ASP A 27 -14.72 -7.15 6.46
N ASN A 28 -14.21 -8.37 6.25
CA ASN A 28 -14.09 -9.36 7.33
C ASN A 28 -13.20 -8.88 8.49
N LEU A 29 -12.08 -8.20 8.19
CA LEU A 29 -11.19 -7.64 9.20
C LEU A 29 -11.85 -6.55 10.04
N ARG A 30 -12.85 -5.81 9.50
CA ARG A 30 -13.62 -4.84 10.30
C ARG A 30 -14.42 -5.53 11.39
N ASP A 31 -15.04 -6.65 11.08
CA ASP A 31 -15.80 -7.45 12.03
C ASP A 31 -14.88 -8.10 13.06
N GLU A 32 -13.75 -8.67 12.62
CA GLU A 32 -12.71 -9.22 13.51
C GLU A 32 -12.17 -8.15 14.46
N LEU A 33 -11.92 -6.92 13.97
CA LEU A 33 -11.45 -5.82 14.80
C LEU A 33 -12.48 -5.41 15.84
N GLN A 34 -13.76 -5.35 15.47
CA GLN A 34 -14.83 -5.03 16.39
C GLN A 34 -14.90 -6.08 17.50
N PHE A 35 -14.85 -7.37 17.14
CA PHE A 35 -14.86 -8.47 18.09
C PHE A 35 -13.65 -8.41 19.05
N ALA A 36 -12.43 -8.29 18.51
CA ALA A 36 -11.20 -8.24 19.32
C ALA A 36 -11.22 -7.07 20.31
N ARG A 37 -11.74 -5.90 19.90
CA ARG A 37 -11.91 -4.75 20.80
C ARG A 37 -12.91 -5.01 21.91
N SER A 38 -14.04 -5.63 21.59
CA SER A 38 -15.07 -5.99 22.57
C SER A 38 -14.60 -7.07 23.55
N ALA A 39 -13.70 -7.96 23.10
CA ALA A 39 -13.09 -9.00 23.91
C ALA A 39 -11.84 -8.55 24.68
N PHE A 40 -11.42 -7.28 24.55
CA PHE A 40 -10.17 -6.74 25.10
C PHE A 40 -8.90 -7.47 24.64
N GLU A 41 -8.93 -8.08 23.45
CA GLU A 41 -7.80 -8.74 22.81
C GLU A 41 -6.94 -7.71 22.06
N PHE A 42 -6.15 -6.91 22.80
CA PHE A 42 -5.42 -5.78 22.22
C PHE A 42 -4.32 -6.18 21.23
N GLU A 43 -3.61 -7.28 21.51
CA GLU A 43 -2.60 -7.83 20.58
C GLU A 43 -3.27 -8.21 19.26
N LYS A 44 -4.37 -8.96 19.32
CA LYS A 44 -5.15 -9.34 18.15
C LYS A 44 -5.70 -8.13 17.38
N ALA A 45 -6.22 -7.14 18.09
CA ALA A 45 -6.69 -5.90 17.48
C ALA A 45 -5.56 -5.14 16.76
N SER A 46 -4.32 -5.23 17.25
CA SER A 46 -3.16 -4.60 16.63
C SER A 46 -2.72 -5.32 15.35
N GLU A 47 -2.73 -6.65 15.36
CA GLU A 47 -2.48 -7.48 14.16
C GLU A 47 -3.52 -7.24 13.07
N VAL A 48 -4.80 -7.24 13.44
CA VAL A 48 -5.91 -7.00 12.49
C VAL A 48 -5.77 -5.61 11.85
N LYS A 49 -5.46 -4.58 12.65
CA LYS A 49 -5.21 -3.23 12.12
C LYS A 49 -4.01 -3.20 11.17
N LEU A 50 -2.94 -3.89 11.51
CA LEU A 50 -1.75 -3.95 10.67
C LEU A 50 -2.08 -4.57 9.30
N GLU A 51 -2.82 -5.68 9.28
CA GLU A 51 -3.29 -6.31 8.04
C GLU A 51 -4.18 -5.37 7.22
N MET A 52 -5.13 -4.67 7.88
CA MET A 52 -5.98 -3.67 7.23
C MET A 52 -5.16 -2.55 6.55
N VAL A 53 -4.11 -2.05 7.20
CA VAL A 53 -3.23 -1.02 6.62
C VAL A 53 -2.54 -1.54 5.36
N TYR A 54 -2.00 -2.76 5.40
CA TYR A 54 -1.34 -3.33 4.22
C TYR A 54 -2.29 -3.55 3.05
N ILE A 55 -3.54 -3.97 3.30
CA ILE A 55 -4.56 -4.08 2.27
C ILE A 55 -4.89 -2.71 1.65
N ILE A 56 -5.04 -1.67 2.48
CA ILE A 56 -5.29 -0.31 1.98
C ILE A 56 -4.14 0.18 1.10
N GLU A 57 -2.89 -0.03 1.53
CA GLU A 57 -1.72 0.34 0.73
C GLU A 57 -1.67 -0.39 -0.61
N GLU A 58 -1.95 -1.70 -0.62
CA GLU A 58 -1.98 -2.49 -1.84
C GLU A 58 -3.07 -2.00 -2.81
N LEU A 59 -4.27 -1.74 -2.32
CA LEU A 59 -5.37 -1.19 -3.12
C LEU A 59 -5.03 0.20 -3.67
N LYS A 60 -4.35 1.05 -2.89
CA LYS A 60 -3.85 2.34 -3.36
C LYS A 60 -2.80 2.17 -4.45
N ASN A 61 -1.83 1.27 -4.28
CA ASN A 61 -0.78 1.03 -5.28
C ASN A 61 -1.37 0.57 -6.61
N ARG A 62 -2.37 -0.33 -6.58
CA ARG A 62 -3.08 -0.77 -7.79
C ARG A 62 -3.82 0.37 -8.49
N LYS A 63 -4.42 1.29 -7.71
CA LYS A 63 -5.09 2.46 -8.27
C LYS A 63 -4.10 3.38 -9.00
N HIS A 64 -2.92 3.63 -8.44
CA HIS A 64 -1.89 4.45 -9.11
C HIS A 64 -1.38 3.77 -10.39
N LEU A 65 -1.13 2.45 -10.36
CA LEU A 65 -0.72 1.70 -11.55
C LEU A 65 -1.80 1.70 -12.65
N ALA A 66 -3.08 1.63 -12.28
CA ALA A 66 -4.19 1.70 -13.23
C ALA A 66 -4.43 3.11 -13.80
N GLN A 67 -3.93 4.15 -13.12
CA GLN A 67 -4.12 5.54 -13.52
C GLN A 67 -2.97 6.12 -14.35
N GLY A 68 -1.86 5.39 -14.53
CA GLY A 68 -0.79 5.77 -15.45
C GLY A 68 -0.30 7.19 -15.19
N ASP A 69 0.33 7.40 -14.03
CA ASP A 69 1.00 8.67 -13.74
C ASP A 69 2.20 8.82 -14.68
N ASP A 70 1.97 9.53 -15.77
CA ASP A 70 2.94 10.00 -16.77
C ASP A 70 3.81 11.12 -16.15
N GLU A 71 4.70 10.75 -15.22
CA GLU A 71 5.77 11.66 -14.74
C GLU A 71 7.05 11.55 -15.59
N THR A 72 6.88 11.48 -16.92
CA THR A 72 7.99 11.69 -17.88
C THR A 72 7.72 12.91 -18.75
N SER A 73 7.49 14.07 -18.14
CA SER A 73 7.54 15.37 -18.84
C SER A 73 7.86 16.52 -17.88
N ALA A 74 9.05 16.49 -17.30
CA ALA A 74 9.65 17.69 -16.71
C ALA A 74 11.10 17.86 -17.21
N SER A 75 11.20 18.59 -18.32
CA SER A 75 12.32 19.47 -18.67
C SER A 75 13.67 18.82 -19.02
N ASN A 76 13.70 18.16 -20.17
CA ASN A 76 14.89 18.17 -21.01
C ASN A 76 14.78 19.35 -22.00
N MET A 77 14.92 20.59 -21.52
CA MET A 77 15.05 21.76 -22.40
C MET A 77 16.08 22.76 -21.88
N LYS A 78 17.13 22.92 -22.70
CA LYS A 78 17.94 24.14 -22.91
C LYS A 78 18.88 24.49 -21.75
N THR A 79 20.18 24.26 -21.89
CA THR A 79 21.04 25.26 -22.54
C THR A 79 22.19 24.64 -23.36
N GLY A 80 21.99 24.57 -24.67
CA GLY A 80 23.08 24.58 -25.63
C GLY A 80 23.40 26.03 -26.03
N THR A 81 24.67 26.39 -25.89
CA THR A 81 25.49 27.22 -26.81
C THR A 81 24.95 28.53 -27.39
N ALA A 82 25.62 29.63 -27.03
CA ALA A 82 26.07 30.71 -27.93
C ALA A 82 27.28 31.37 -27.24
N GLU A 83 28.52 31.05 -27.64
CA GLU A 83 29.30 31.74 -28.68
C GLU A 83 29.54 33.24 -28.41
N SER A 84 30.82 33.52 -28.09
CA SER A 84 31.68 34.54 -28.68
C SER A 84 31.04 35.85 -29.15
N SER A 85 31.42 36.96 -28.50
CA SER A 85 32.07 38.15 -29.09
C SER A 85 32.51 39.11 -28.00
#